data_AF-A0A6G7P2L0-F1
#
_entry.id   AF-A0A6G7P2L0-F1
#
_cell.length_a   1.000
_cell.length_b   1.000
_cell.length_c   1.000
_cell.angle_alpha   90.00
_cell.angle_beta   90.00
_cell.angle_gamma   90.00
#
_symmetry.space_group_name_H-M   'P 1'
#
loop_
_entity.id
_entity.type
_entity.pdbx_description
1 polymer ?
#
loop_
_entity_poly.entity_id
_entity_poly.type
_entity_poly.pdbx_seq_one_letter_code
_entity_poly.pdbx_strand_id
1 'polypeptide(L)'
;MPQSSQTTVFVVMNGDIPRSVAADLATAQASALARQTAWSGTDKWDYRWDEYLPGEVWRLMQRRKGPEGKGRRYSWSMYAVHAVEFLGGAR
;
A
#
# COMPACT_ATOMS: atom_id res chain seq x y z
N MET A 1 -3.95 -36.32 0.75
CA MET A 1 -4.50 -35.13 1.44
C MET A 1 -4.62 -34.03 0.41
N PRO A 2 -5.75 -33.31 0.28
CA PRO A 2 -5.82 -32.18 -0.64
C PRO A 2 -4.87 -31.10 -0.15
N GLN A 3 -3.91 -30.74 -1.00
CA GLN A 3 -2.94 -29.70 -0.75
C GLN A 3 -3.69 -28.37 -0.92
N SER A 4 -4.07 -27.73 0.18
CA SER A 4 -4.67 -26.39 0.13
C SER A 4 -3.65 -25.43 -0.47
N SER A 5 -3.94 -24.90 -1.66
CA SER A 5 -3.11 -23.86 -2.28
C SER A 5 -3.33 -22.56 -1.51
N GLN A 6 -2.32 -22.15 -0.74
CA GLN A 6 -2.28 -20.80 -0.16
C GLN A 6 -2.28 -19.79 -1.30
N THR A 7 -3.25 -18.87 -1.28
CA THR A 7 -3.31 -17.76 -2.21
C THR A 7 -3.01 -16.48 -1.42
N THR A 8 -2.04 -15.71 -1.88
CA THR A 8 -1.75 -14.39 -1.31
C THR A 8 -2.64 -13.35 -1.96
N VAL A 9 -3.27 -12.52 -1.15
CA VAL A 9 -3.95 -11.29 -1.60
C VAL A 9 -3.33 -10.08 -0.92
N PHE A 10 -3.48 -8.93 -1.56
CA PHE A 10 -2.94 -7.66 -1.10
C PHE A 10 -4.08 -6.76 -0.66
N VAL A 11 -4.12 -6.44 0.62
CA VAL A 11 -5.15 -5.61 1.25
C VAL A 11 -4.62 -4.19 1.40
N VAL A 12 -5.33 -3.22 0.84
CA VAL A 12 -5.06 -1.80 1.05
C VAL A 12 -5.68 -1.37 2.38
N MET A 13 -4.85 -0.87 3.28
CA MET A 13 -5.23 -0.35 4.59
C MET A 13 -5.14 1.17 4.62
N ASN A 14 -6.04 1.83 5.34
CA ASN A 14 -5.95 3.23 5.73
C ASN A 14 -6.01 3.31 7.27
N GLY A 15 -4.85 3.52 7.90
CA GLY A 15 -4.70 3.18 9.32
C GLY A 15 -5.05 1.70 9.53
N ASP A 16 -5.98 1.44 10.44
CA ASP A 16 -6.46 0.08 10.75
C ASP A 16 -7.70 -0.34 9.93
N ILE A 17 -8.13 0.47 8.96
CA ILE A 17 -9.36 0.24 8.20
C ILE A 17 -9.02 -0.35 6.82
N PRO A 18 -9.48 -1.58 6.49
CA PRO A 18 -9.34 -2.13 5.14
C PRO A 18 -10.20 -1.35 4.14
N ARG A 19 -9.64 -1.05 2.96
CA ARG A 19 -10.29 -0.21 1.93
C ARG A 19 -10.55 -0.95 0.62
N SER A 20 -9.67 -1.86 0.25
CA SER A 20 -9.82 -2.69 -0.95
C SER A 20 -8.87 -3.89 -0.89
N VAL A 21 -9.14 -4.91 -1.70
CA VAL A 21 -8.29 -6.07 -1.88
C VAL A 21 -7.94 -6.23 -3.36
N ALA A 22 -6.75 -6.72 -3.67
CA ALA A 22 -6.32 -7.11 -5.00
C ALA A 22 -5.54 -8.43 -4.94
N ALA A 23 -5.55 -9.18 -6.04
CA ALA A 23 -4.72 -10.39 -6.17
C ALA A 23 -3.25 -10.08 -6.50
N ASP A 24 -2.94 -8.82 -6.82
CA ASP A 24 -1.62 -8.36 -7.25
C ASP A 24 -1.19 -7.11 -6.46
N LEU A 25 0.09 -7.06 -6.12
CA LEU A 25 0.68 -5.99 -5.34
C LEU A 25 0.64 -4.66 -6.09
N ALA A 26 0.96 -4.65 -7.38
CA ALA A 26 1.01 -3.42 -8.17
C ALA A 26 -0.38 -2.76 -8.25
N THR A 27 -1.44 -3.57 -8.38
CA THR A 27 -2.82 -3.13 -8.38
C THR A 27 -3.25 -2.56 -7.04
N ALA A 28 -2.87 -3.21 -5.92
CA ALA A 28 -3.13 -2.68 -4.58
C ALA A 28 -2.39 -1.36 -4.33
N GLN A 29 -1.12 -1.28 -4.72
CA GLN A 29 -0.32 -0.06 -4.63
C GLN A 29 -0.88 1.08 -5.50
N ALA A 30 -1.30 0.78 -6.73
CA ALA A 30 -1.93 1.78 -7.61
C ALA A 30 -3.24 2.32 -6.99
N SER A 31 -4.08 1.44 -6.42
CA SER A 31 -5.30 1.82 -5.71
C SER A 31 -5.02 2.74 -4.52
N ALA A 32 -4.05 2.38 -3.67
CA ALA A 32 -3.64 3.18 -2.53
C ALA A 32 -3.09 4.56 -2.94
N LEU A 33 -2.21 4.58 -3.95
CA LEU A 33 -1.64 5.82 -4.48
C LEU A 33 -2.73 6.73 -5.06
N ALA A 34 -3.63 6.20 -5.89
CA ALA A 34 -4.72 6.96 -6.48
C ALA A 34 -5.64 7.57 -5.41
N ARG A 35 -5.93 6.84 -4.33
CA ARG A 35 -6.73 7.35 -3.20
C ARG A 35 -6.00 8.45 -2.44
N GLN A 36 -4.70 8.29 -2.18
CA GLN A 36 -3.90 9.30 -1.51
C GLN A 36 -3.82 10.57 -2.36
N THR A 37 -3.49 10.45 -3.65
CA THR A 37 -3.34 11.60 -4.55
C THR A 37 -4.66 12.30 -4.84
N ALA A 38 -5.79 11.60 -4.82
CA ALA A 38 -7.11 12.24 -4.90
C ALA A 38 -7.38 13.19 -3.72
N TRP A 39 -6.79 12.92 -2.54
CA TRP A 39 -6.95 13.76 -1.35
C TRP A 39 -5.85 14.82 -1.21
N SER A 40 -4.57 14.45 -1.34
CA SER A 40 -3.43 15.36 -1.13
C SER A 40 -2.90 16.03 -2.38
N GLY A 41 -3.29 15.57 -3.57
CA GLY A 41 -2.82 16.05 -4.86
C GLY A 41 -1.44 15.51 -5.25
N THR A 42 -1.13 15.59 -6.55
CA THR A 42 0.18 15.21 -7.12
C THR A 42 1.18 16.35 -7.14
N ASP A 43 0.70 17.58 -7.01
CA ASP A 43 1.50 18.77 -7.38
C ASP A 43 2.39 19.22 -6.22
N LYS A 44 1.94 18.96 -4.99
CA LYS A 44 2.60 19.39 -3.75
C LYS A 44 3.45 18.31 -3.10
N TRP A 45 3.32 17.05 -3.53
CA TRP A 45 3.91 15.90 -2.85
C TRP A 45 4.63 14.97 -3.83
N ASP A 46 5.80 14.49 -3.40
CA ASP A 46 6.46 13.32 -3.94
C ASP A 46 5.96 12.09 -3.17
N TYR A 47 5.70 11.00 -3.88
CA TYR A 47 5.27 9.73 -3.30
C TYR A 47 6.25 8.63 -3.63
N ARG A 48 6.42 7.68 -2.71
CA ARG A 48 7.18 6.44 -2.95
C ARG A 48 6.65 5.32 -2.07
N TRP A 49 6.94 4.09 -2.47
CA TRP A 49 6.72 2.92 -1.64
C TRP A 49 7.97 2.58 -0.83
N ASP A 50 7.75 2.19 0.41
CA ASP A 50 8.76 1.63 1.31
C ASP A 50 8.31 0.23 1.70
N GLU A 51 9.18 -0.75 1.50
CA GLU A 51 8.94 -2.12 1.96
C GLU A 51 9.29 -2.20 3.45
N TYR A 52 8.29 -1.97 4.29
CA TYR A 52 8.47 -1.81 5.73
C TYR A 52 8.72 -3.16 6.43
N LEU A 53 7.94 -4.18 6.04
CA LEU A 53 8.18 -5.58 6.39
C LEU A 53 8.32 -6.36 5.07
N PRO A 54 9.50 -6.92 4.77
CA PRO A 54 9.77 -7.58 3.49
C PRO A 54 8.73 -8.64 3.13
N GLY A 55 8.13 -8.53 1.95
CA GLY A 55 7.10 -9.46 1.47
C GLY A 55 5.75 -9.39 2.17
N GLU A 56 5.61 -8.58 3.22
CA GLU A 56 4.41 -8.54 4.06
C GLU A 56 3.72 -7.18 4.05
N VAL A 57 4.46 -6.09 4.21
CA VAL A 57 3.88 -4.75 4.38
C VAL A 57 4.65 -3.70 3.59
N TRP A 58 3.95 -2.99 2.72
CA TRP A 58 4.44 -1.83 1.99
C TRP A 58 3.74 -0.57 2.47
N ARG A 59 4.51 0.45 2.87
CA ARG A 59 4.01 1.75 3.33
C ARG A 59 4.10 2.77 2.21
N LEU A 60 3.00 3.49 1.96
CA LEU A 60 3.03 4.63 1.07
C LEU A 60 3.62 5.83 1.82
N MET A 61 4.72 6.33 1.31
CA MET A 61 5.45 7.45 1.87
C MET A 61 5.18 8.71 1.06
N GLN A 62 5.22 9.87 1.72
CA GLN A 62 5.12 11.16 1.06
C GLN A 62 6.12 12.18 1.61
N ARG A 63 6.49 13.15 0.77
CA ARG A 63 7.28 14.32 1.15
C ARG A 63 6.82 15.52 0.33
N ARG A 64 6.85 16.73 0.89
CA ARG A 64 6.58 17.95 0.11
C ARG A 64 7.57 18.08 -1.06
N LYS A 65 7.09 18.64 -2.17
CA LYS A 65 7.92 19.02 -3.32
C LYS A 65 8.60 20.36 -3.09
N GLY A 66 9.66 20.61 -3.86
CA GLY A 66 10.32 21.92 -3.93
C GLY A 66 10.93 22.38 -2.59
N PRO A 67 11.04 23.71 -2.38
CA PRO A 67 11.65 24.28 -1.17
C PRO A 67 11.00 23.81 0.14
N GLU A 68 9.69 23.58 0.15
CA GLU A 68 8.95 23.10 1.34
C GLU A 68 9.41 21.70 1.80
N GLY A 69 9.89 20.87 0.87
CA GLY A 69 10.38 19.52 1.15
C GLY A 69 11.88 19.40 1.28
N LYS A 70 12.64 20.45 0.98
CA LYS A 70 14.11 20.39 0.97
C LYS A 70 14.63 20.02 2.36
N GLY A 71 15.45 18.97 2.44
CA GLY A 71 16.00 18.47 3.70
C GLY A 71 15.02 17.66 4.56
N ARG A 72 13.73 17.56 4.18
CA ARG A 72 12.76 16.73 4.90
C ARG A 72 12.86 15.28 4.45
N ARG A 73 12.70 14.37 5.42
CA ARG A 73 12.56 12.94 5.13
C ARG A 73 11.16 12.67 4.58
N TYR A 74 11.03 11.56 3.88
CA TYR A 74 9.72 10.99 3.59
C TYR A 74 9.07 10.53 4.89
N SER A 75 7.80 10.82 5.07
CA SER A 75 6.99 10.36 6.19
C SER A 75 5.90 9.40 5.70
N TRP A 76 5.38 8.58 6.61
CA TRP A 76 4.27 7.68 6.31
C TRP A 76 3.03 8.51 5.94
N SER A 77 2.34 8.10 4.89
CA SER A 77 0.93 8.45 4.71
C SER A 77 0.05 7.55 5.58
N MET A 78 -1.26 7.73 5.52
CA MET A 78 -2.17 6.82 6.22
C MET A 78 -2.32 5.46 5.49
N TYR A 79 -1.84 5.33 4.25
CA TYR A 79 -2.02 4.12 3.44
C TYR A 79 -0.87 3.12 3.57
N ALA A 80 -1.24 1.85 3.61
CA ALA A 80 -0.34 0.70 3.53
C ALA A 80 -0.97 -0.41 2.68
N VAL A 81 -0.14 -1.33 2.18
CA VAL A 81 -0.57 -2.58 1.56
C VAL A 81 -0.04 -3.73 2.39
N HIS A 82 -0.91 -4.67 2.74
CA HIS A 82 -0.58 -5.86 3.51
C HIS A 82 -0.78 -7.10 2.63
N ALA A 83 0.24 -7.95 2.52
CA ALA A 83 0.06 -9.30 2.01
C ALA A 83 -0.65 -10.14 3.08
N VAL A 84 -1.70 -10.84 2.67
CA VAL A 84 -2.46 -11.73 3.53
C VAL A 84 -2.61 -13.05 2.81
N GLU A 85 -2.16 -14.12 3.45
CA GLU A 85 -2.45 -15.46 3.00
C GLU A 85 -3.87 -15.83 3.39
N PHE A 86 -4.64 -16.36 2.45
CA PHE A 86 -5.90 -17.01 2.78
C PHE A 86 -5.91 -18.43 2.23
N LEU A 87 -6.52 -19.33 3.00
CA LEU A 87 -6.79 -20.69 2.56
C LEU A 87 -7.95 -20.64 1.58
N GLY A 88 -7.64 -20.83 0.29
CA GLY A 88 -8.66 -21.02 -0.73
C GLY A 88 -9.32 -22.38 -0.54
N GLY A 89 -10.47 -22.41 0.14
CA GLY A 89 -11.35 -23.58 0.14
C GLY A 89 -12.04 -23.69 -1.20
N ALA A 90 -11.74 -24.73 -1.97
CA ALA A 90 -12.54 -25.12 -3.12
C ALA A 90 -14.00 -25.29 -2.67
N ARG A 91 -14.92 -24.54 -3.28
CA ARG A 91 -16.35 -24.86 -3.25
C ARG A 91 -16.68 -25.72 -4.46
#